data_AF-A0A1I2HXC6-F1
#
_entry.id   AF-A0A1I2HXC6-F1
#
_cell.length_a   1.000
_cell.length_b   1.000
_cell.length_c   1.000
_cell.angle_alpha   90.00
_cell.angle_beta   90.00
_cell.angle_gamma   90.00
#
_symmetry.space_group_name_H-M   'P 1'
#
loop_
_entity.id
_entity.type
_entity.pdbx_description
1 polymer ?
#
loop_
_entity_poly.entity_id
_entity_poly.type
_entity_poly.pdbx_seq_one_letter_code
_entity_poly.pdbx_strand_id
1 'polypeptide(L)'
;MADQDPLTKLELSKQQSENTITELPLSSTLADILEETGKKGKGGRRRHAPDVGVWSIRGIEFETRTAFEKAAERRGKTIGQYLNEDLRQYAQEQLKKGNQPPARQEDLRTEIDDLKSVVVRLAERTELDNQRDEELRIIREAIQQRPTSFREWLFGKK
;
A
#
# COMPACT_ATOMS: atom_id res chain seq x y z
N MET A 1 -21.36 -65.15 -56.52
CA MET A 1 -20.22 -65.20 -55.58
C MET A 1 -20.77 -64.69 -54.26
N ALA A 2 -21.47 -65.50 -53.46
CA ALA A 2 -20.99 -66.64 -52.67
C ALA A 2 -20.06 -66.19 -51.52
N ASP A 3 -20.69 -65.98 -50.36
CA ASP A 3 -20.32 -66.31 -48.98
C ASP A 3 -18.86 -66.29 -48.49
N GLN A 4 -18.72 -65.82 -47.24
CA GLN A 4 -18.06 -66.46 -46.09
C GLN A 4 -17.16 -65.45 -45.34
N ASP A 5 -17.66 -64.90 -44.22
CA ASP A 5 -16.85 -64.81 -43.00
C ASP A 5 -16.71 -66.23 -42.42
N PRO A 6 -15.62 -66.55 -41.69
CA PRO A 6 -15.78 -66.65 -40.25
C PRO A 6 -14.55 -66.32 -39.38
N LEU A 7 -14.90 -65.94 -38.14
CA LEU A 7 -14.13 -65.85 -36.90
C LEU A 7 -12.79 -66.60 -36.80
N THR A 8 -11.81 -65.94 -36.18
CA THR A 8 -11.03 -66.60 -35.11
C THR A 8 -10.72 -65.62 -33.98
N LYS A 9 -10.85 -66.13 -32.76
CA LYS A 9 -11.02 -65.47 -31.46
C LYS A 9 -9.93 -66.01 -30.54
N LEU A 10 -9.17 -65.15 -29.85
CA LEU A 10 -8.43 -65.42 -28.60
C LEU A 10 -7.88 -64.06 -28.13
N GLU A 11 -8.50 -63.43 -27.12
CA GLU A 11 -8.10 -63.49 -25.68
C GLU A 11 -6.84 -62.65 -25.41
N LEU A 12 -6.65 -61.89 -24.32
CA LEU A 12 -7.42 -61.48 -23.15
C LEU A 12 -6.42 -60.64 -22.32
N SER A 13 -6.70 -59.37 -22.02
CA SER A 13 -6.26 -58.67 -20.80
C SER A 13 -6.87 -57.26 -20.80
N LYS A 14 -7.99 -57.03 -20.11
CA LYS A 14 -8.08 -56.59 -18.71
C LYS A 14 -7.00 -55.58 -18.32
N GLN A 15 -7.38 -54.31 -18.25
CA GLN A 15 -7.11 -53.46 -17.09
C GLN A 15 -8.12 -52.30 -17.06
N GLN A 16 -9.17 -52.50 -16.27
CA GLN A 16 -9.93 -51.43 -15.64
C GLN A 16 -9.03 -50.86 -14.53
N SER A 17 -8.87 -49.54 -14.49
CA SER A 17 -8.50 -48.83 -13.26
C SER A 17 -9.40 -47.62 -13.11
N GLU A 18 -10.43 -47.84 -12.32
CA GLU A 18 -11.19 -46.82 -11.61
C GLU A 18 -10.23 -46.09 -10.68
N ASN A 19 -9.90 -44.83 -10.97
CA ASN A 19 -9.18 -43.97 -10.05
C ASN A 19 -10.16 -42.98 -9.42
N THR A 20 -10.87 -43.51 -8.42
CA THR A 20 -11.61 -42.80 -7.39
C THR A 20 -10.63 -41.93 -6.60
N ILE A 21 -10.57 -40.63 -6.92
CA ILE A 21 -9.81 -39.67 -6.13
C ILE A 21 -10.70 -39.20 -4.98
N THR A 22 -10.58 -39.94 -3.88
CA THR A 22 -10.57 -39.48 -2.48
C THR A 22 -11.23 -38.11 -2.21
N GLU A 23 -12.52 -38.12 -1.88
CA GLU A 23 -13.10 -37.10 -1.02
C GLU A 23 -12.42 -37.22 0.36
N LEU A 24 -11.58 -36.26 0.70
CA LEU A 24 -11.07 -36.09 2.06
C LEU A 24 -12.12 -35.30 2.84
N PRO A 25 -12.81 -35.88 3.84
CA PRO A 25 -13.61 -35.10 4.77
C PRO A 25 -12.64 -34.23 5.59
N LEU A 26 -12.64 -32.94 5.32
CA LEU A 26 -11.94 -31.94 6.12
C LEU A 26 -12.40 -32.06 7.56
N SER A 27 -11.43 -32.49 8.39
CA SER A 27 -11.44 -32.50 9.84
C SER A 27 -12.44 -31.55 10.47
N SER A 28 -13.48 -32.12 11.07
CA SER A 28 -14.19 -31.57 12.22
C SER A 28 -13.19 -31.40 13.36
N THR A 29 -12.41 -30.32 13.33
CA THR A 29 -11.48 -29.97 14.39
C THR A 29 -12.25 -29.25 15.49
N LEU A 30 -12.69 -30.04 16.48
CA LEU A 30 -12.71 -29.68 17.91
C LEU A 30 -13.44 -28.38 18.35
N ALA A 31 -14.25 -27.76 17.49
CA ALA A 31 -15.08 -26.61 17.85
C ALA A 31 -16.49 -27.02 18.30
N ASP A 32 -16.97 -28.21 17.88
CA ASP A 32 -18.36 -28.63 18.10
C ASP A 32 -18.62 -29.31 19.46
N ILE A 33 -17.61 -29.47 20.33
CA ILE A 33 -17.76 -30.20 21.60
C ILE A 33 -17.74 -29.28 22.85
N LEU A 34 -17.66 -27.96 22.70
CA LEU A 34 -17.56 -27.03 23.85
C LEU A 34 -18.64 -25.93 23.96
N GLU A 35 -19.75 -25.99 23.22
CA GLU A 35 -20.85 -25.01 23.35
C GLU A 35 -22.18 -25.63 23.85
N GLU A 36 -22.14 -26.28 25.02
CA GLU A 36 -23.29 -26.27 25.92
C GLU A 36 -22.89 -25.53 27.20
N THR A 37 -23.11 -24.23 27.23
CA THR A 37 -23.60 -23.46 28.40
C THR A 37 -23.52 -21.96 28.13
N GLY A 38 -24.68 -21.29 28.12
CA GLY A 38 -24.77 -19.92 28.61
C GLY A 38 -24.89 -18.79 27.58
N LYS A 39 -26.09 -18.21 27.54
CA LYS A 39 -26.42 -16.80 27.24
C LYS A 39 -26.24 -16.32 25.80
N LYS A 40 -27.35 -16.37 25.06
CA LYS A 40 -27.59 -15.61 23.82
C LYS A 40 -27.48 -14.10 24.06
N GLY A 41 -26.28 -13.54 23.90
CA GLY A 41 -26.10 -12.12 23.63
C GLY A 41 -26.57 -11.81 22.21
N LYS A 42 -27.35 -10.74 22.03
CA LYS A 42 -27.69 -10.17 20.72
C LYS A 42 -26.43 -9.57 20.05
N GLY A 43 -25.52 -10.44 19.61
CA GLY A 43 -24.43 -10.09 18.73
C GLY A 43 -24.95 -10.07 17.31
N GLY A 44 -25.08 -8.89 16.70
CA GLY A 44 -25.43 -8.76 15.29
C GLY A 44 -24.45 -9.58 14.45
N ARG A 45 -24.99 -10.37 13.50
CA ARG A 45 -24.20 -11.09 12.49
C ARG A 45 -23.22 -10.09 11.87
N ARG A 46 -21.92 -10.37 11.92
CA ARG A 46 -20.90 -9.54 11.25
C ARG A 46 -21.38 -9.37 9.81
N ARG A 47 -21.66 -8.14 9.39
CA ARG A 47 -22.01 -7.87 7.99
C ARG A 47 -20.79 -8.29 7.19
N HIS A 48 -20.93 -9.38 6.44
CA HIS A 48 -19.91 -9.75 5.47
C HIS A 48 -19.76 -8.52 4.56
N ALA A 49 -18.50 -8.11 4.30
CA ALA A 49 -18.25 -7.13 3.27
C ALA A 49 -18.99 -7.58 2.00
N PRO A 50 -19.58 -6.65 1.22
CA PRO A 50 -20.33 -7.01 0.02
C PRO A 50 -19.50 -8.00 -0.79
N ASP A 51 -20.14 -9.05 -1.30
CA ASP A 51 -19.48 -10.15 -1.98
C ASP A 51 -18.87 -9.62 -3.28
N VAL A 52 -17.67 -9.05 -3.16
CA VAL A 52 -16.90 -8.54 -4.29
C VAL A 52 -16.52 -9.78 -5.06
N GLY A 53 -17.08 -9.94 -6.27
CA GLY A 53 -16.92 -11.15 -7.07
C GLY A 53 -15.47 -11.62 -7.10
N VAL A 54 -15.24 -12.89 -6.76
CA VAL A 54 -13.90 -13.46 -6.70
C VAL A 54 -13.28 -13.40 -8.10
N TRP A 55 -12.27 -12.56 -8.26
CA TRP A 55 -11.54 -12.43 -9.52
C TRP A 55 -10.32 -13.35 -9.51
N SER A 56 -10.13 -14.10 -10.59
CA SER A 56 -8.95 -14.97 -10.76
C SER A 56 -8.15 -14.53 -11.98
N ILE A 57 -6.84 -14.40 -11.82
CA ILE A 57 -5.92 -14.02 -12.88
C ILE A 57 -5.22 -15.29 -13.36
N ARG A 58 -5.30 -15.58 -14.66
CA ARG A 58 -4.67 -16.74 -15.31
C ARG A 58 -3.38 -16.32 -16.01
N GLY A 59 -2.44 -17.25 -16.17
CA GLY A 59 -1.22 -17.03 -16.95
C GLY A 59 -0.11 -16.28 -16.22
N ILE A 60 -0.14 -16.21 -14.88
CA ILE A 60 0.97 -15.66 -14.10
C ILE A 60 2.10 -16.70 -14.09
N GLU A 61 3.27 -16.32 -14.59
CA GLU A 61 4.47 -17.15 -14.50
C GLU A 61 4.88 -17.38 -13.04
N PHE A 62 5.48 -18.55 -12.78
CA PHE A 62 5.91 -18.90 -11.42
C PHE A 62 6.89 -17.86 -10.84
N GLU A 63 7.83 -17.39 -11.65
CA GLU A 63 8.79 -16.36 -11.25
C GLU A 63 8.09 -15.08 -10.79
N THR A 64 7.11 -14.61 -11.57
CA THR A 64 6.30 -13.42 -11.25
C THR A 64 5.55 -13.60 -9.93
N ARG A 65 4.95 -14.77 -9.70
CA ARG A 65 4.27 -15.09 -8.44
C ARG A 65 5.23 -15.03 -7.25
N THR A 66 6.41 -15.64 -7.36
CA THR A 66 7.41 -15.61 -6.27
C THR A 66 7.94 -14.21 -5.99
N ALA A 67 8.05 -13.37 -7.02
CA ALA A 67 8.44 -11.97 -6.86
C ALA A 67 7.39 -11.19 -6.05
N PHE A 68 6.11 -11.40 -6.34
CA PHE A 68 5.02 -10.79 -5.59
C PHE A 68 4.94 -11.31 -4.15
N GLU A 69 5.12 -12.61 -3.93
CA GLU A 69 5.16 -13.18 -2.58
C GLU A 69 6.29 -12.55 -1.75
N LYS A 70 7.51 -12.46 -2.30
CA LYS A 70 8.65 -11.79 -1.65
C LYS A 70 8.41 -10.29 -1.42
N ALA A 71 7.76 -9.60 -2.36
CA ALA A 71 7.46 -8.18 -2.21
C ALA A 71 6.39 -7.94 -1.12
N ALA A 72 5.39 -8.81 -1.04
CA ALA A 72 4.36 -8.78 -0.01
C ALA A 72 4.94 -9.07 1.39
N GLU A 73 5.80 -10.08 1.51
CA GLU A 73 6.54 -10.40 2.73
C GLU A 73 7.39 -9.23 3.21
N ARG A 74 8.15 -8.58 2.31
CA ARG A 74 8.96 -7.40 2.64
C ARG A 74 8.13 -6.23 3.19
N ARG A 75 6.88 -6.10 2.73
CA ARG A 75 5.96 -5.04 3.20
C ARG A 75 5.10 -5.48 4.39
N GLY A 76 5.22 -6.73 4.86
CA GLY A 76 4.41 -7.29 5.94
C GLY A 76 2.92 -7.39 5.62
N LYS A 77 2.55 -7.47 4.33
CA LYS A 77 1.16 -7.51 3.86
C LYS A 77 0.85 -8.87 3.24
N THR A 78 -0.42 -9.27 3.26
CA THR A 78 -0.83 -10.47 2.50
C THR A 78 -0.75 -10.19 1.00
N ILE A 79 -0.55 -11.24 0.21
CA ILE A 79 -0.48 -11.14 -1.25
C ILE A 79 -1.67 -10.38 -1.85
N GLY A 80 -2.88 -10.64 -1.34
CA GLY A 80 -4.10 -9.97 -1.80
C GLY A 80 -4.13 -8.48 -1.45
N GLN A 81 -3.67 -8.10 -0.25
CA GLN A 81 -3.57 -6.69 0.13
C GLN A 81 -2.52 -5.95 -0.69
N TYR A 82 -1.37 -6.58 -0.90
CA TYR A 82 -0.28 -6.04 -1.72
C TYR A 82 -0.76 -5.77 -3.14
N LEU A 83 -1.39 -6.77 -3.77
CA LEU A 83 -1.91 -6.64 -5.13
C LEU A 83 -3.01 -5.58 -5.23
N ASN A 84 -3.94 -5.53 -4.26
CA ASN A 84 -5.01 -4.54 -4.27
C ASN A 84 -4.49 -3.10 -4.21
N GLU A 85 -3.42 -2.84 -3.46
CA GLU A 85 -2.84 -1.52 -3.34
C GLU A 85 -2.03 -1.15 -4.59
N ASP A 86 -1.10 -2.02 -5.00
CA ASP A 86 -0.21 -1.77 -6.14
C ASP A 86 -1.01 -1.72 -7.46
N LEU A 87 -1.96 -2.64 -7.71
CA LEU A 87 -2.81 -2.60 -8.91
C LEU A 87 -3.71 -1.37 -8.92
N ARG A 88 -4.26 -0.97 -7.77
CA ARG A 88 -5.09 0.24 -7.70
C ARG A 88 -4.25 1.47 -8.01
N GLN A 89 -3.07 1.59 -7.43
CA GLN A 89 -2.18 2.72 -7.70
C GLN A 89 -1.77 2.74 -9.18
N TYR A 90 -1.34 1.60 -9.72
CA TYR A 90 -0.98 1.49 -11.12
C TYR A 90 -2.14 1.85 -12.05
N ALA A 91 -3.34 1.32 -11.80
CA ALA A 91 -4.53 1.65 -12.60
C ALA A 91 -4.86 3.15 -12.53
N GLN A 92 -4.76 3.77 -11.35
CA GLN A 92 -4.95 5.22 -11.20
C GLN A 92 -3.90 6.02 -11.96
N GLU A 93 -2.64 5.58 -11.98
CA GLU A 93 -1.59 6.22 -12.76
C GLU A 93 -1.83 6.10 -14.26
N GLN A 94 -2.28 4.95 -14.74
CA GLN A 94 -2.64 4.77 -16.16
C GLN A 94 -3.86 5.63 -16.54
N LEU A 95 -4.87 5.71 -15.68
CA LEU A 95 -6.04 6.56 -15.90
C LEU A 95 -5.67 8.06 -15.93
N LYS A 96 -4.72 8.49 -15.09
CA LYS A 96 -4.20 9.87 -15.12
C LYS A 96 -3.46 10.18 -16.42
N LYS A 97 -2.67 9.23 -16.95
CA LYS A 97 -1.88 9.42 -18.18
C LYS A 97 -2.73 9.46 -19.45
N GLY A 98 -3.86 8.76 -19.48
CA GLY A 98 -4.58 8.49 -20.73
C GLY A 98 -5.60 9.54 -21.18
N ASN A 99 -6.13 10.37 -20.27
CA ASN A 99 -7.30 11.20 -20.64
C ASN A 99 -7.49 12.47 -19.81
N GLN A 100 -6.43 13.02 -19.20
CA GLN A 100 -6.55 14.29 -18.53
C GLN A 100 -6.64 15.38 -19.61
N PRO A 101 -7.77 16.11 -19.75
CA PRO A 101 -7.79 17.27 -20.63
C PRO A 101 -6.68 18.22 -20.20
N PRO A 102 -6.00 18.90 -21.14
CA PRO A 102 -4.99 19.89 -20.80
C PRO A 102 -5.59 20.86 -19.78
N ALA A 103 -4.82 21.17 -18.73
CA ALA A 103 -5.23 22.05 -17.65
C ALA A 103 -5.89 23.30 -18.24
N ARG A 104 -7.08 23.65 -17.74
CA ARG A 104 -7.78 24.81 -18.27
C ARG A 104 -6.99 26.07 -17.93
N GLN A 105 -7.13 27.13 -18.72
CA GLN A 105 -6.41 28.38 -18.47
C GLN A 105 -6.76 28.96 -17.08
N GLU A 106 -7.98 28.72 -16.60
CA GLU A 106 -8.44 29.11 -15.27
C GLU A 106 -7.71 28.35 -14.15
N ASP A 107 -7.44 27.07 -14.35
CA ASP A 107 -6.71 26.24 -13.36
C ASP A 107 -5.27 26.73 -13.22
N LEU A 108 -4.61 27.04 -14.35
CA LEU A 108 -3.26 27.59 -14.39
C LEU A 108 -3.18 28.97 -13.72
N ARG A 109 -4.20 29.83 -13.90
CA ARG A 109 -4.26 31.14 -13.22
C ARG A 109 -4.36 30.98 -11.70
N THR A 110 -5.18 30.05 -11.25
CA THR A 110 -5.35 29.75 -9.83
C THR A 110 -4.04 29.26 -9.22
N GLU A 111 -3.36 28.32 -9.89
CA GLU A 111 -2.06 27.81 -9.45
C GLU A 111 -0.98 28.90 -9.42
N ILE A 112 -0.96 29.78 -10.42
CA ILE A 112 -0.05 30.94 -10.45
C ILE A 112 -0.31 31.89 -9.27
N ASP A 113 -1.57 32.15 -8.93
CA ASP A 113 -1.91 33.05 -7.83
C ASP A 113 -1.60 32.42 -6.47
N ASP A 114 -1.82 31.11 -6.32
CA ASP A 114 -1.40 30.35 -5.14
C ASP A 114 0.13 30.40 -4.97
N LEU A 115 0.88 30.17 -6.05
CA LEU A 115 2.34 30.25 -6.05
C LEU A 115 2.83 31.66 -5.69
N LYS A 116 2.21 32.72 -6.22
CA LYS A 116 2.52 34.10 -5.83
C LYS A 116 2.31 34.31 -4.34
N SER A 117 1.22 33.79 -3.76
CA SER A 117 0.95 33.91 -2.31
C SER A 117 2.04 33.25 -1.45
N VAL A 118 2.60 32.14 -1.91
CA VAL A 118 3.70 31.44 -1.22
C VAL A 118 4.98 32.26 -1.34
N VAL A 119 5.29 32.80 -2.52
CA VAL A 119 6.46 33.64 -2.75
C VAL A 119 6.43 34.90 -1.89
N VAL A 120 5.28 35.57 -1.79
CA VAL A 120 5.12 36.74 -0.91
C VAL A 120 5.40 36.39 0.55
N ARG A 121 4.82 35.29 1.05
CA ARG A 121 5.06 34.83 2.43
C ARG A 121 6.54 34.47 2.69
N LEU A 122 7.21 33.90 1.70
CA LEU A 122 8.64 33.60 1.81
C LEU A 122 9.48 34.89 1.81
N ALA A 123 9.13 35.87 0.98
CA ALA A 123 9.80 37.17 0.96
C ALA A 123 9.68 37.88 2.32
N GLU A 124 8.46 37.96 2.87
CA GLU A 124 8.22 38.52 4.21
C GLU A 124 9.04 37.80 5.29
N ARG A 125 9.10 36.47 5.23
CA ARG A 125 9.91 35.67 6.16
C ARG A 125 11.40 36.00 6.04
N THR A 126 11.92 36.13 4.82
CA THR A 126 13.34 36.49 4.62
C THR A 126 13.67 37.89 5.13
N GLU A 127 12.73 38.84 5.02
CA GLU A 127 12.91 40.19 5.57
C GLU A 127 12.98 40.16 7.10
N LEU A 128 12.13 39.38 7.76
CA LEU A 128 12.17 39.20 9.21
C LEU A 128 13.47 38.52 9.67
N ASP A 129 13.94 37.50 8.94
CA ASP A 129 15.20 36.81 9.25
C ASP A 129 16.38 37.80 9.10
N ASN A 130 16.39 38.64 8.06
CA ASN A 130 17.41 39.67 7.89
C ASN A 130 17.40 40.74 9.01
N GLN A 131 16.21 41.17 9.45
CA GLN A 131 16.08 42.11 10.57
C GLN A 131 16.64 41.51 11.86
N ARG A 132 16.29 40.25 12.15
CA ARG A 132 16.81 39.50 13.30
C ARG A 132 18.33 39.39 13.26
N ASP A 133 18.91 39.12 12.10
CA ASP A 133 20.35 39.00 11.94
C ASP A 133 21.06 40.35 12.19
N GLU A 134 20.47 41.46 11.75
CA GLU A 134 21.02 42.79 12.02
C GLU A 134 20.91 43.16 13.51
N GLU A 135 19.80 42.85 14.18
CA GLU A 135 19.69 43.02 15.64
C GLU A 135 20.75 42.23 16.40
N LEU A 136 20.97 40.97 16.02
CA LEU A 136 22.00 40.12 16.62
C LEU A 136 23.41 40.67 16.37
N ARG A 137 23.64 41.25 15.19
CA ARG A 137 24.90 41.92 14.85
C ARG A 137 25.13 43.13 15.75
N ILE A 138 24.13 44.00 15.91
CA ILE A 138 24.20 45.17 16.79
C ILE A 138 24.48 44.75 18.23
N ILE A 139 23.77 43.74 18.76
CA ILE A 139 23.99 43.22 20.12
C ILE A 139 25.43 42.69 20.26
N ARG A 140 25.92 41.95 19.28
CA ARG A 140 27.29 41.42 19.28
C ARG A 140 28.33 42.53 19.30
N GLU A 141 28.16 43.56 18.47
CA GLU A 141 29.03 44.72 18.43
C GLU A 141 29.00 45.50 19.75
N ALA A 142 27.81 45.73 20.32
CA ALA A 142 27.64 46.38 21.61
C ALA A 142 28.30 45.60 22.76
N ILE A 143 28.31 44.26 22.72
CA ILE A 143 29.05 43.42 23.67
C ILE A 143 30.56 43.56 23.50
N GLN A 144 31.06 43.64 22.26
CA GLN A 144 32.48 43.81 21.96
C GLN A 144 33.00 45.19 22.38
N GLN A 145 32.20 46.24 22.21
CA GLN A 145 32.54 47.62 22.57
C GLN A 145 32.35 47.93 24.06
N ARG A 146 32.04 46.93 24.90
CA ARG A 146 31.87 47.17 26.35
C ARG A 146 33.19 47.68 26.96
N PRO A 147 33.16 48.82 27.67
CA PRO A 147 34.32 49.29 28.40
C PRO A 147 34.77 48.22 29.41
N THR A 148 36.08 48.07 29.60
CA THR A 148 36.67 47.14 30.58
C THR A 148 36.12 47.37 31.99
N SER A 149 35.81 48.61 32.35
CA SER A 149 35.17 48.99 33.61
C SER A 149 33.78 48.36 33.83
N PHE A 150 33.01 48.11 32.76
CA PHE A 150 31.71 47.45 32.87
C PHE A 150 31.85 45.94 33.09
N ARG A 151 32.89 45.31 32.51
CA ARG A 151 33.23 43.90 32.77
C ARG A 151 33.71 43.71 34.21
N GLU A 152 34.49 44.65 34.73
CA GLU A 152 34.92 44.70 36.13
C GLU A 152 33.74 44.87 37.10
N TRP A 153 32.72 45.66 36.72
CA TRP A 153 31.51 45.84 37.53
C TRP A 153 30.60 44.60 37.56
N LEU A 154 30.40 43.92 36.43
CA LEU A 154 29.53 42.73 36.36
C LEU A 154 30.13 41.46 36.96
N PHE A 155 31.45 41.27 36.84
CA PHE A 155 32.12 40.02 37.21
C PHE A 155 33.12 40.16 38.35
N GLY A 156 33.25 41.37 38.93
CA GLY A 156 34.25 41.69 39.93
C GLY A 156 35.68 41.75 39.35
N LYS A 157 36.57 42.46 40.03
CA LYS A 157 38.01 42.41 39.70
C LYS A 157 38.51 40.99 39.96
N LYS A 158 39.08 40.36 38.92
CA LYS A 158 39.93 39.18 39.08
C LYS A 158 41.23 39.56 39.79
#